data_AF-A0A930N1X6-F1
#
_entry.id   AF-A0A930N1X6-F1
#
_cell.length_a   1.000
_cell.length_b   1.000
_cell.length_c   1.000
_cell.angle_alpha   90.00
_cell.angle_beta   90.00
_cell.angle_gamma   90.00
#
_symmetry.space_group_name_H-M   'P 1'
#
loop_
_entity.id
_entity.type
_entity.pdbx_description
1 polymer ?
#
loop_
_entity_poly.entity_id
_entity_poly.type
_entity_poly.pdbx_seq_one_letter_code
_entity_poly.pdbx_strand_id
1 'polypeptide(L)'
;GYEIHMGRSRVVDGFDASPLVKMSDGRLEGYCVGDHCMGTYLHGILDNEIFIERLLQPFAERLHEQAAGQDYATFKETQYDKLAEHLRQHVDLERIYQLLER
;
A
#
# COMPACT_ATOMS: atom_id res chain seq x y z
N GLY A 1 -2.33 -5.83 -4.29
CA GLY A 1 -2.94 -4.50 -4.46
C GLY A 1 -4.08 -4.55 -5.46
N TYR A 2 -4.69 -3.40 -5.74
CA TYR A 2 -5.72 -3.23 -6.76
C TYR A 2 -5.54 -1.88 -7.48
N GLU A 3 -6.20 -1.68 -8.62
CA GLU A 3 -6.19 -0.41 -9.36
C GLU A 3 -7.60 0.20 -9.37
N ILE A 4 -7.74 1.48 -8.99
CA ILE A 4 -8.99 2.24 -9.14
C ILE A 4 -8.62 3.62 -9.70
N HIS A 5 -8.57 3.70 -11.03
CA HIS A 5 -8.30 4.94 -11.74
C HIS A 5 -8.97 4.92 -13.12
N MET A 6 -9.37 6.10 -13.61
CA MET A 6 -9.90 6.27 -14.96
C MET A 6 -8.83 6.78 -15.94
N GLY A 7 -7.78 7.43 -15.41
CA GLY A 7 -6.66 7.94 -16.21
C GLY A 7 -5.83 6.80 -16.81
N ARG A 8 -5.32 7.03 -18.03
CA ARG A 8 -4.42 6.10 -18.71
C ARG A 8 -3.10 6.80 -18.99
N SER A 9 -2.06 6.43 -18.25
CA SER A 9 -0.70 6.91 -18.51
C SER A 9 -0.09 6.18 -19.70
N ARG A 10 0.74 6.89 -20.46
CA ARG A 10 1.55 6.34 -21.55
C ARG A 10 2.97 6.85 -21.40
N VAL A 11 3.93 6.01 -21.75
CA VAL A 11 5.33 6.43 -21.85
C VAL A 11 5.42 7.50 -22.94
N VAL A 12 6.16 8.57 -22.66
CA VAL A 12 6.38 9.66 -23.61
C VAL A 12 7.30 9.17 -24.72
N ASP A 13 7.07 9.62 -25.95
CA ASP A 13 7.90 9.27 -27.11
C ASP A 13 9.39 9.59 -26.84
N GLY A 14 10.26 8.66 -27.24
CA GLY A 14 11.72 8.78 -27.04
C GLY A 14 12.23 8.24 -25.71
N PHE A 15 11.37 7.68 -24.86
CA PHE A 15 11.76 6.98 -23.62
C PHE A 15 11.40 5.49 -23.69
N ASP A 16 12.27 4.66 -23.13
CA ASP A 16 12.04 3.21 -22.99
C ASP A 16 11.04 2.91 -21.87
N ALA A 17 10.33 1.78 -21.96
CA ALA A 17 9.47 1.34 -20.88
C ALA A 17 10.29 0.90 -19.65
N SER A 18 9.97 1.47 -18.50
CA SER A 18 10.61 1.16 -17.21
C SER A 18 9.53 0.89 -16.16
N PRO A 19 8.78 -0.22 -16.26
CA PRO A 19 7.63 -0.46 -15.38
C PRO A 19 8.06 -0.75 -13.95
N LEU A 20 7.24 -0.33 -12.98
CA LEU A 20 7.47 -0.63 -11.57
C LEU A 20 6.97 -2.03 -11.20
N VAL A 21 5.81 -2.42 -11.75
CA VAL A 21 5.09 -3.63 -11.36
C VAL A 21 4.77 -4.46 -12.60
N LYS A 22 4.88 -5.78 -12.45
CA LYS A 22 4.30 -6.75 -13.38
C LYS A 22 3.11 -7.43 -12.72
N MET A 23 1.93 -7.22 -13.30
CA MET A 23 0.67 -7.81 -12.84
C MET A 23 0.60 -9.31 -13.18
N SER A 24 -0.29 -10.04 -12.52
CA SER A 24 -0.47 -11.48 -12.70
C SER A 24 -0.94 -11.87 -14.11
N ASP A 25 -1.68 -10.98 -14.77
CA ASP A 25 -2.10 -11.11 -16.18
C ASP A 25 -0.99 -10.76 -17.19
N GLY A 26 0.20 -10.42 -16.70
CA GLY A 26 1.36 -10.05 -17.52
C GLY A 26 1.42 -8.57 -17.89
N ARG A 27 0.42 -7.75 -17.51
CA ARG A 27 0.44 -6.31 -17.75
C ARG A 27 1.58 -5.65 -16.97
N LEU A 28 2.26 -4.73 -17.63
CA LEU A 28 3.27 -3.87 -17.02
C LEU A 28 2.59 -2.58 -16.53
N GLU A 29 2.87 -2.19 -15.29
CA GLU A 29 2.19 -1.08 -14.61
C GLU A 29 3.21 -0.18 -13.90
N GLY A 30 2.90 1.10 -13.84
CA GLY A 30 3.74 2.11 -13.23
C GLY A 30 4.95 2.44 -14.10
N TYR A 31 5.82 3.29 -13.55
CA TYR A 31 7.05 3.70 -14.18
C TYR A 31 8.12 4.07 -13.14
N CYS A 32 9.38 3.77 -13.42
CA CYS A 32 10.54 4.11 -12.59
C CYS A 32 11.57 4.93 -13.36
N VAL A 33 12.04 6.00 -12.73
CA VAL A 33 13.21 6.78 -13.17
C VAL A 33 14.27 6.70 -12.06
N GLY A 34 15.31 5.89 -12.29
CA GLY A 34 16.33 5.60 -11.29
C GLY A 34 15.75 4.98 -10.01
N ASP A 35 16.40 5.24 -8.88
CA ASP A 35 16.05 4.62 -7.59
C ASP A 35 15.12 5.46 -6.72
N HIS A 36 14.81 6.70 -7.13
CA HIS A 36 14.12 7.67 -6.27
C HIS A 36 12.79 8.20 -6.83
N CYS A 37 12.46 7.92 -8.10
CA CYS A 37 11.21 8.34 -8.70
C CYS A 37 10.47 7.13 -9.24
N MET A 38 9.36 6.78 -8.58
CA MET A 38 8.52 5.65 -8.91
C MET A 38 7.06 6.10 -8.87
N GLY A 39 6.28 5.74 -9.88
CA GLY A 39 4.85 5.99 -9.95
C GLY A 39 4.09 4.73 -10.28
N THR A 40 2.95 4.51 -9.66
CA THR A 40 2.09 3.34 -9.85
C THR A 40 0.66 3.67 -9.45
N TYR A 41 -0.31 3.11 -10.16
CA TYR A 41 -1.73 3.13 -9.77
C TYR A 41 -2.11 1.97 -8.84
N LEU A 42 -1.16 1.10 -8.50
CA LEU A 42 -1.40 -0.03 -7.61
C LEU A 42 -1.57 0.45 -6.16
N HIS A 43 -2.81 0.44 -5.71
CA HIS A 43 -3.14 0.65 -4.30
C HIS A 43 -2.65 -0.52 -3.44
N GLY A 44 -2.15 -0.19 -2.25
CA GLY A 44 -1.62 -1.17 -1.29
C GLY A 44 -0.22 -1.70 -1.62
N ILE A 45 0.52 -1.07 -2.54
CA ILE A 45 1.91 -1.44 -2.82
C ILE A 45 2.81 -1.26 -1.57
N LEU A 46 2.49 -0.29 -0.71
CA LEU A 46 3.19 -0.02 0.56
C LEU A 46 2.76 -0.94 1.71
N ASP A 47 1.84 -1.88 1.49
CA ASP A 47 1.58 -2.98 2.43
C ASP A 47 2.47 -4.21 2.12
N ASN A 48 3.24 -4.17 1.02
CA ASN A 48 4.11 -5.27 0.62
C ASN A 48 5.49 -5.11 1.27
N GLU A 49 5.82 -6.01 2.19
CA GLU A 49 7.06 -5.99 2.97
C GLU A 49 8.31 -5.95 2.07
N ILE A 50 8.39 -6.82 1.05
CA ILE A 50 9.52 -6.88 0.11
C ILE A 50 9.70 -5.53 -0.61
N PHE A 51 8.60 -4.88 -0.99
CA PHE A 51 8.66 -3.58 -1.63
C PHE A 51 9.14 -2.48 -0.68
N ILE A 52 8.65 -2.47 0.56
CA ILE A 52 9.08 -1.53 1.60
C ILE A 52 10.57 -1.71 1.90
N GLU A 53 11.02 -2.95 2.07
CA GLU A 53 12.43 -3.27 2.29
C GLU A 53 13.31 -2.73 1.15
N ARG A 54 12.92 -2.99 -0.10
CA ARG A 54 13.62 -2.45 -1.28
C ARG A 54 13.63 -0.91 -1.26
N LEU A 55 12.51 -0.29 -0.95
CA LEU A 55 12.36 1.16 -0.94
C LEU A 55 13.23 1.81 0.16
N LEU A 56 13.35 1.14 1.31
CA LEU A 56 14.10 1.63 2.47
C LEU A 56 15.57 1.21 2.47
N GLN A 57 15.97 0.26 1.62
CA GLN A 57 17.34 -0.24 1.53
C GLN A 57 18.40 0.87 1.47
N PRO A 58 18.24 1.97 0.69
CA PRO A 58 19.22 3.06 0.65
C PRO A 58 19.35 3.85 1.96
N PHE A 59 18.40 3.68 2.88
CA PHE A 59 18.31 4.39 4.16
C PHE A 59 18.57 3.48 5.37
N ALA A 60 18.86 2.19 5.14
CA ALA A 60 18.96 1.18 6.20
C ALA A 60 19.93 1.59 7.33
N GLU A 61 21.08 2.18 7.00
CA GLU A 61 22.06 2.67 7.99
C GLU A 61 21.50 3.73 8.94
N ARG A 62 20.56 4.57 8.46
CA ARG A 62 19.90 5.61 9.28
C ARG A 62 18.71 5.06 10.08
N LEU A 63 18.14 3.93 9.66
CA LEU A 63 16.93 3.34 10.24
C LEU A 63 17.23 2.27 11.30
N HIS A 64 18.43 1.68 11.28
CA HIS A 64 18.86 0.69 12.28
C HIS A 64 18.85 1.21 13.72
N GLU A 65 18.89 2.52 13.94
CA GLU A 65 18.78 3.12 15.29
C GLU A 65 17.33 3.16 15.83
N GLN A 66 16.31 2.96 14.98
CA GLN A 66 14.89 3.16 15.35
C GLN A 66 14.02 1.92 15.16
N ALA A 67 14.42 0.94 14.34
CA ALA A 67 13.58 -0.18 13.94
C ALA A 67 13.97 -1.49 14.62
N ALA A 68 13.80 -1.57 15.95
CA ALA A 68 13.84 -2.85 16.65
C ALA A 68 12.48 -3.58 16.49
N GLY A 69 12.37 -4.41 15.46
CA GLY A 69 11.60 -5.67 15.46
C GLY A 69 10.15 -5.64 15.96
N GLN A 70 9.31 -4.72 15.49
CA GLN A 70 7.86 -4.89 15.63
C GLN A 70 7.33 -5.67 14.41
N ASP A 71 6.68 -6.80 14.66
CA ASP A 71 5.91 -7.53 13.65
C ASP A 71 4.81 -6.61 13.10
N TYR A 72 4.92 -6.24 11.83
CA TYR A 72 4.01 -5.33 11.17
C TYR A 72 2.58 -5.89 11.16
N ALA A 73 2.41 -7.21 11.02
CA ALA A 73 1.10 -7.84 11.06
C ALA A 73 0.43 -7.63 12.42
N THR A 74 1.14 -7.92 13.52
CA THR A 74 0.66 -7.65 14.89
C THR A 74 0.36 -6.17 15.11
N PHE A 75 1.23 -5.27 14.63
CA PHE A 75 1.01 -3.83 14.76
C PHE A 75 -0.29 -3.40 14.06
N LYS A 76 -0.52 -3.88 12.83
CA LYS A 76 -1.69 -3.57 12.00
C LYS A 76 -2.98 -4.06 12.66
N GLU A 77 -3.02 -5.30 13.13
CA GLU A 77 -4.18 -5.85 13.85
C GLU A 77 -4.47 -5.05 15.13
N THR A 78 -3.44 -4.67 15.87
CA THR A 78 -3.60 -3.82 17.07
C THR A 78 -4.23 -2.46 16.73
N GLN A 79 -3.95 -1.88 15.55
CA GLN A 79 -4.61 -0.64 15.14
C GLN A 79 -6.07 -0.87 14.71
N TYR A 80 -6.37 -2.00 14.07
CA TYR A 80 -7.74 -2.36 13.75
C TYR A 80 -8.59 -2.57 14.99
N ASP A 81 -8.07 -3.23 16.02
CA ASP A 81 -8.76 -3.38 17.30
C ASP A 81 -9.09 -2.04 17.95
N LYS A 82 -8.13 -1.10 17.95
CA LYS A 82 -8.35 0.26 18.47
C LYS A 82 -9.43 1.00 17.69
N LEU A 83 -9.41 0.91 16.36
CA LEU A 83 -10.43 1.53 15.52
C LEU A 83 -11.80 0.90 15.76
N ALA A 84 -11.89 -0.42 15.84
CA ALA A 84 -13.12 -1.14 16.12
C ALA A 84 -13.69 -0.74 17.49
N GLU A 85 -12.85 -0.63 18.51
CA GLU A 85 -13.27 -0.18 19.83
C GLU A 85 -13.79 1.26 19.81
N HIS A 86 -13.09 2.16 19.10
CA HIS A 86 -13.56 3.53 18.93
C HIS A 86 -14.92 3.59 18.23
N LEU A 87 -15.14 2.76 17.21
CA LEU A 87 -16.45 2.67 16.55
C LEU A 87 -17.54 2.15 17.49
N ARG A 88 -17.29 1.11 18.29
CA ARG A 88 -18.27 0.59 19.27
C ARG A 88 -18.70 1.64 20.29
N GLN A 89 -17.79 2.54 20.66
CA GLN A 89 -18.07 3.59 21.65
C GLN A 89 -18.89 4.76 21.07
N HIS A 90 -18.81 5.00 19.76
CA HIS A 90 -19.35 6.21 19.14
C HIS A 90 -20.38 5.97 18.03
N VAL A 91 -20.65 4.71 17.66
CA VAL A 91 -21.59 4.33 16.60
C VAL A 91 -22.57 3.30 17.14
N ASP A 92 -23.86 3.49 16.86
CA ASP A 92 -24.91 2.50 17.14
C ASP A 92 -24.83 1.35 16.12
N LEU A 93 -23.93 0.41 16.38
CA LEU A 93 -23.69 -0.73 15.50
C LEU A 93 -24.91 -1.66 15.41
N GLU A 94 -25.65 -1.84 16.51
CA GLU A 94 -26.89 -2.62 16.54
C GLU A 94 -27.89 -2.08 15.53
N ARG A 95 -28.08 -0.74 15.50
CA ARG A 95 -28.97 -0.11 14.54
C ARG A 95 -28.50 -0.28 13.09
N ILE A 96 -27.19 -0.22 12.84
CA ILE A 96 -26.63 -0.45 11.49
C ILE A 96 -26.89 -1.89 11.04
N TYR A 97 -26.65 -2.89 11.90
CA TYR A 97 -26.89 -4.29 11.56
C TYR A 97 -28.37 -4.56 11.26
N GLN A 98 -29.29 -4.01 12.07
CA GLN A 98 -30.73 -4.08 11.80
C GLN A 98 -31.15 -3.49 10.44
N LEU A 99 -30.42 -2.49 9.94
CA LEU A 99 -30.68 -1.88 8.63
C LEU A 99 -30.12 -2.71 7.47
N LEU A 100 -29.03 -3.44 7.68
CA LEU A 100 -28.42 -4.32 6.68
C LEU A 100 -29.17 -5.64 6.49
N GLU A 101 -29.83 -6.14 7.54
CA GLU A 101 -30.63 -7.38 7.51
C GLU A 101 -32.05 -7.20 6.93
N ARG A 102 -32.35 -6.03 6.36
CA ARG A 102 -33.60 -5.75 5.64
C ARG A 102 -33.42 -5.90 4.13
#